data_AF-A0A2N5FLI8-F1
#
_entry.id   AF-A0A2N5FLI8-F1
#
_cell.length_a   1.000
_cell.length_b   1.000
_cell.length_c   1.000
_cell.angle_alpha   90.00
_cell.angle_beta   90.00
_cell.angle_gamma   90.00
#
_symmetry.space_group_name_H-M   'P 1'
#
loop_
_entity.id
_entity.type
_entity.pdbx_description
1 polymer ?
#
loop_
_entity_poly.entity_id
_entity_poly.type
_entity_poly.pdbx_seq_one_letter_code
_entity_poly.pdbx_strand_id
1 'polypeptide(L)' 'MDIFFIFTTLRNIISTFFQNGIWVVGFFYLLIKAFEGDRLKQFSKYVIAIILVLLFVYSVLGSV' A
#
# COMPACT_ATOMS: atom_id res chain seq x y z
N MET A 1 9.69 -23.98 15.51
CA MET A 1 10.43 -22.70 15.49
C MET A 1 10.13 -21.88 14.23
N ASP A 2 9.77 -22.53 13.13
CA ASP A 2 9.55 -21.87 11.82
C ASP A 2 8.29 -21.02 11.74
N ILE A 3 7.20 -21.45 12.39
CA ILE A 3 5.92 -20.73 12.38
C ILE A 3 6.05 -19.36 13.08
N PHE A 4 6.80 -19.31 14.19
CA PHE A 4 7.04 -18.07 14.93
C PHE A 4 7.88 -17.11 14.09
N PHE A 5 8.90 -17.63 13.39
CA PHE A 5 9.73 -16.84 12.49
C PHE A 5 8.91 -16.28 11.32
N ILE A 6 8.11 -17.12 10.65
CA ILE A 6 7.20 -16.70 9.57
C ILE A 6 6.24 -15.60 10.05
N PHE A 7 5.65 -15.76 11.24
CA PHE A 7 4.72 -14.79 11.79
C PHE A 7 5.39 -13.44 12.08
N THR A 8 6.64 -13.47 12.57
CA THR A 8 7.39 -12.27 12.90
C THR A 8 7.81 -11.52 11.62
N THR A 9 8.25 -12.24 10.59
CA THR A 9 8.59 -11.67 9.28
C THR A 9 7.37 -11.10 8.57
N LEU A 10 6.24 -11.83 8.56
CA LEU A 10 4.96 -11.33 8.03
C LEU A 10 4.52 -10.06 8.74
N ARG A 11 4.61 -10.04 10.07
CA ARG A 11 4.28 -8.85 10.87
C ARG A 11 5.18 -7.66 10.52
N ASN A 12 6.48 -7.86 10.33
CA ASN A 12 7.39 -6.80 9.93
C ASN A 12 7.06 -6.26 8.53
N ILE A 13 6.84 -7.13 7.54
CA ILE A 13 6.45 -6.74 6.18
C ILE A 13 5.14 -5.94 6.20
N ILE A 14 4.12 -6.45 6.91
CA ILE A 14 2.83 -5.77 7.07
C ILE A 14 3.02 -4.42 7.79
N SER A 15 3.83 -4.37 8.85
CA SER A 15 4.09 -3.12 9.58
C SER A 15 4.72 -2.07 8.67
N THR A 16 5.80 -2.40 7.96
CA THR A 16 6.48 -1.47 7.04
C THR A 16 5.58 -1.06 5.87
N PHE A 17 4.79 -2.00 5.36
CA PHE A 17 3.84 -1.76 4.29
C PHE A 17 2.71 -0.83 4.73
N PHE A 18 2.10 -1.04 5.89
CA PHE A 18 1.04 -0.17 6.40
C PHE A 18 1.58 1.17 6.89
N GLN A 19 2.79 1.22 7.47
CA GLN A 19 3.37 2.47 7.96
C GLN A 19 3.56 3.51 6.83
N ASN A 20 4.00 3.07 5.65
CA ASN A 20 4.09 3.93 4.46
C ASN A 20 2.80 3.92 3.62
N GLY A 21 2.12 2.78 3.55
CA GLY A 21 0.93 2.56 2.73
C GLY A 21 -0.32 3.26 3.25
N ILE A 22 -0.47 3.45 4.57
CA ILE A 22 -1.65 4.14 5.13
C ILE A 22 -1.73 5.60 4.65
N TRP A 23 -0.57 6.26 4.51
CA TRP A 23 -0.48 7.62 3.99
C TRP A 23 -0.82 7.69 2.51
N VAL A 24 -0.34 6.73 1.72
CA VAL A 24 -0.67 6.63 0.29
C VAL A 24 -2.16 6.35 0.09
N VAL A 25 -2.71 5.36 0.79
CA VAL A 25 -4.15 5.04 0.70
C VAL A 25 -4.99 6.22 1.18
N GLY A 26 -4.61 6.88 2.27
CA GLY A 26 -5.28 8.07 2.78
C GLY A 26 -5.26 9.24 1.79
N PHE A 27 -4.10 9.54 1.21
CA PHE A 27 -3.94 10.62 0.22
C PHE A 27 -4.84 10.40 -0.99
N PHE A 28 -4.81 9.19 -1.56
CA PHE A 28 -5.60 8.88 -2.74
C PHE A 28 -7.10 8.69 -2.44
N TYR A 29 -7.47 8.22 -1.26
CA TYR A 29 -8.87 8.20 -0.81
C TYR A 29 -9.43 9.63 -0.74
N LEU A 30 -8.68 10.57 -0.16
CA LEU A 30 -9.05 11.99 -0.14
C LEU A 30 -9.07 12.57 -1.56
N LEU A 31 -8.13 12.19 -2.42
CA LEU A 31 -8.10 12.62 -3.82
C LEU A 31 -9.36 12.14 -4.57
N ILE A 32 -9.74 10.87 -4.43
CA ILE A 32 -10.98 10.32 -5.00
C ILE A 32 -12.22 11.03 -4.45
N LYS A 33 -12.20 11.41 -3.17
CA LYS A 33 -13.33 12.09 -2.52
C LYS A 33 -13.42 13.57 -2.88
N ALA A 34 -12.29 14.22 -3.15
CA ALA A 34 -12.21 15.64 -3.52
C ALA A 34 -12.60 15.89 -4.98
N PHE A 35 -12.49 14.88 -5.86
CA PHE A 35 -12.80 15.01 -7.27
C PHE A 35 -14.04 14.19 -7.64
N GLU A 36 -15.16 14.87 -7.94
CA GLU A 36 -16.41 14.25 -8.41
C GLU A 36 -16.37 13.79 -9.88
N GLY A 37 -15.34 14.18 -10.64
CA GLY A 37 -15.22 13.80 -12.04
C GLY A 37 -14.91 12.31 -12.22
N ASP A 38 -15.79 11.57 -12.91
CA ASP A 38 -15.65 10.13 -13.15
C ASP A 38 -14.29 9.73 -13.76
N ARG A 39 -13.75 10.57 -14.65
CA ARG A 39 -12.43 10.35 -15.27
C ARG A 39 -11.28 10.46 -14.26
N LEU A 40 -11.33 11.44 -13.34
CA LEU A 40 -10.32 11.60 -12.30
C LEU A 40 -10.41 10.47 -11.28
N LYS A 41 -11.62 10.04 -10.94
CA LYS A 41 -11.86 8.92 -10.03
C LYS A 41 -11.25 7.63 -10.56
N GLN A 42 -11.40 7.37 -11.86
CA GLN A 42 -10.86 6.20 -12.53
C GLN A 42 -9.32 6.25 -12.64
N PHE A 43 -8.76 7.41 -13.00
CA PHE A 43 -7.31 7.62 -13.02
C PHE A 43 -6.70 7.45 -11.63
N SER A 44 -7.30 8.06 -10.61
CA SER A 44 -6.88 7.98 -9.22
C SER A 44 -6.89 6.53 -8.72
N LYS A 45 -7.92 5.74 -9.05
CA LYS A 45 -7.97 4.29 -8.77
C LYS A 45 -6.82 3.51 -9.40
N TYR A 46 -6.47 3.84 -10.65
CA TYR A 46 -5.38 3.17 -11.38
C TYR A 46 -4.02 3.47 -10.74
N VAL A 47 -3.81 4.74 -10.36
CA VAL A 47 -2.57 5.17 -9.70
C VAL A 47 -2.46 4.57 -8.30
N ILE A 48 -3.56 4.47 -7.52
CA ILE A 48 -3.58 3.73 -6.25
C ILE A 48 -3.10 2.30 -6.44
N ALA A 49 -3.66 1.59 -7.43
CA ALA A 49 -3.31 0.20 -7.69
C ALA A 49 -1.82 0.05 -8.03
N ILE A 50 -1.29 0.93 -8.89
CA ILE A 50 0.14 0.94 -9.26
C ILE A 50 1.02 1.21 -8.04
N ILE A 51 0.69 2.21 -7.22
CA ILE A 51 1.49 2.52 -6.03
C ILE A 51 1.40 1.41 -4.98
N LEU A 52 0.25 0.76 -4.83
CA LEU A 52 0.10 -0.42 -3.97
C LEU A 52 1.03 -1.55 -4.38
N VAL A 53 1.12 -1.84 -5.68
CA VAL A 53 2.03 -2.87 -6.22
C VAL A 53 3.48 -2.47 -6.00
N LEU A 54 3.85 -1.21 -6.24
CA LEU A 54 5.20 -0.68 -5.98
C LEU A 54 5.60 -0.75 -4.50
N LEU A 55 4.71 -0.33 -3.59
CA LEU A 55 4.92 -0.43 -2.14
C LEU A 55 5.06 -1.88 -1.68
N PHE A 56 4.32 -2.79 -2.32
CA PHE A 56 4.36 -4.21 -2.00
C PHE A 56 5.72 -4.80 -2.37
N VAL A 57 6.18 -4.54 -3.60
CA VAL A 57 7.52 -4.94 -4.06
C VAL A 57 8.62 -4.33 -3.18
N TYR A 58 8.50 -3.04 -2.81
CA TYR A 58 9.45 -2.38 -1.92
C TYR A 58 9.51 -3.04 -0.53
N SER A 59 8.37 -3.37 0.07
CA SER A 59 8.33 -4.05 1.38
C SER A 59 8.87 -5.47 1.32
N VAL A 60 8.66 -6.18 0.22
CA VAL A 60 9.25 -7.51 0.00
C VAL A 60 10.77 -7.39 -0.12
N LEU A 61 11.28 -6.48 -0.95
CA LEU A 61 12.72 -6.29 -1.15
C LEU A 61 13.45 -5.75 0.08
N GLY A 62 12.84 -4.83 0.83
CA GLY A 62 13.43 -4.28 2.05
C GLY A 62 13.37 -5.22 3.26
N SER A 63 12.61 -6.32 3.17
CA SER A 63 12.52 -7.35 4.21
C SER A 63 13.37 -8.60 3.90
N VAL A 64 14.11 -8.61 2.78
CA VAL A 64 15.08 -9.65 2.39
C VAL A 64 16.48 -9.25 2.85
#